data_AF-A0A7C6V7W7-F1
#
_entry.id   AF-A0A7C6V7W7-F1
#
_cell.length_a   1.000
_cell.length_b   1.000
_cell.length_c   1.000
_cell.angle_alpha   90.00
_cell.angle_beta   90.00
_cell.angle_gamma   90.00
#
_symmetry.space_group_name_H-M   'P 1'
#
loop_
_entity.id
_entity.type
_entity.pdbx_description
1 polymer ?
#
loop_
_entity_poly.entity_id
_entity_poly.type
_entity_poly.pdbx_seq_one_letter_code
_entity_poly.pdbx_strand_id
1 'polypeptide(L)' 'MILFKPEHVEPILSGCKTQTRRLGKKRWKVGSVHQCRLNYRAEPFACVRVTAVRRERLDNITEEDARREGYPSVAG' A
#
# COMPACT_ATOMS: atom_id res chain seq x y z
N MET A 1 5.26 -8.76 6.85
CA MET A 1 5.45 -8.80 5.38
C MET A 1 4.17 -8.33 4.71
N ILE A 2 4.29 -7.54 3.65
CA ILE A 2 3.17 -7.06 2.84
C ILE A 2 3.38 -7.58 1.42
N LEU A 3 2.33 -8.19 0.84
CA LEU A 3 2.37 -8.70 -0.52
C LEU A 3 1.81 -7.66 -1.50
N PHE A 4 2.52 -7.45 -2.60
CA PHE A 4 2.13 -6.54 -3.67
C PHE A 4 2.15 -7.26 -5.02
N LYS A 5 1.29 -6.83 -5.93
CA LYS A 5 1.33 -7.31 -7.31
C LYS A 5 2.50 -6.63 -8.06
N PRO A 6 3.02 -7.23 -9.14
CA PRO A 6 4.15 -6.68 -9.90
C PRO A 6 3.97 -5.22 -10.33
N GLU A 7 2.77 -4.82 -10.74
CA GLU A 7 2.46 -3.45 -11.18
C GLU A 7 2.66 -2.38 -10.10
N HIS A 8 2.76 -2.77 -8.82
CA HIS A 8 2.99 -1.84 -7.71
C HIS A 8 4.45 -1.71 -7.31
N VAL A 9 5.35 -2.54 -7.83
CA VAL A 9 6.77 -2.52 -7.42
C VAL A 9 7.40 -1.17 -7.76
N GLU A 10 7.35 -0.77 -9.03
CA GLU A 10 7.98 0.47 -9.47
C GLU A 10 7.36 1.73 -8.83
N PRO A 11 6.02 1.86 -8.72
CA PRO A 11 5.43 2.96 -7.96
C PRO A 11 5.86 3.02 -6.49
N ILE A 12 6.11 1.88 -5.84
CA ILE A 12 6.59 1.87 -4.44
C ILE A 12 8.06 2.30 -4.38
N LEU A 13 8.91 1.77 -5.27
CA LEU A 13 10.33 2.08 -5.30
C LEU A 13 10.60 3.56 -5.64
N SER A 14 9.84 4.12 -6.58
CA SER A 14 9.91 5.53 -6.95
C SER A 14 9.27 6.48 -5.93
N GLY A 15 8.56 5.95 -4.93
CA GLY A 15 7.87 6.75 -3.91
C GLY A 15 6.55 7.36 -4.37
N CYS A 16 6.09 7.10 -5.60
CA CYS A 16 4.79 7.52 -6.10
C CYS A 16 3.62 6.90 -5.31
N LYS A 17 3.72 5.59 -5.00
CA LYS A 17 2.74 4.88 -4.18
C LYS A 17 3.15 4.93 -2.71
N THR A 18 2.44 5.71 -1.93
CA THR A 18 2.67 5.90 -0.49
C THR A 18 1.58 5.29 0.40
N GLN A 19 0.48 4.84 -0.21
CA GLN A 19 -0.68 4.30 0.47
C GLN A 19 -1.09 2.91 -0.07
N THR A 20 -1.65 2.08 0.82
CA THR A 20 -2.27 0.81 0.46
C THR A 20 -3.48 0.52 1.33
N ARG A 21 -4.59 0.13 0.71
CA ARG A 21 -5.81 -0.35 1.36
C ARG A 21 -5.88 -1.88 1.38
N ARG A 22 -6.46 -2.42 2.45
CA ARG A 22 -6.68 -3.86 2.65
C ARG A 22 -8.04 -4.08 3.29
N LEU A 23 -8.76 -5.10 2.83
CA LEU A 23 -9.98 -5.58 3.48
C LEU A 23 -9.62 -6.48 4.66
N GLY A 24 -10.49 -6.53 5.68
CA GLY A 24 -10.38 -7.44 6.81
C GLY A 24 -9.87 -6.82 8.13
N LYS A 25 -9.39 -7.67 9.04
CA LYS A 25 -8.95 -7.26 10.39
C LYS A 25 -7.73 -6.33 10.33
N LYS A 26 -7.71 -5.28 11.16
CA LYS A 26 -6.55 -4.39 11.34
C LYS A 26 -5.38 -5.20 11.92
N ARG A 27 -4.37 -5.48 11.08
CA ARG A 27 -3.15 -6.21 11.46
C ARG A 27 -1.91 -5.31 11.59
N TRP A 28 -1.99 -4.08 11.09
CA TRP A 28 -0.84 -3.16 10.98
C TRP A 28 -0.79 -2.17 12.14
N LYS A 29 0.42 -1.88 12.63
CA LYS A 29 0.68 -0.94 13.73
C LYS A 29 1.46 0.26 13.20
N VAL A 30 1.18 1.46 13.71
CA VAL A 30 2.00 2.64 13.37
C VAL A 30 3.41 2.45 13.93
N GLY A 31 4.41 2.86 13.16
CA GLY A 31 5.83 2.72 13.47
C GLY A 31 6.45 1.38 13.09
N SER A 32 5.65 0.33 12.80
CA SER A 32 6.21 -0.96 12.42
C SER A 32 6.82 -0.94 11.01
N VAL A 33 7.95 -1.63 10.86
CA VAL A 33 8.64 -1.80 9.58
C VAL A 33 8.30 -3.17 9.00
N HIS A 34 8.00 -3.23 7.71
CA HIS A 34 7.64 -4.46 7.02
C HIS A 34 8.34 -4.58 5.66
N GLN A 35 8.76 -5.80 5.36
CA GLN A 35 9.21 -6.20 4.03
C GLN A 35 8.04 -6.23 3.04
N CYS A 36 8.26 -5.67 1.85
CA CYS A 36 7.38 -5.74 0.69
C CYS A 36 7.88 -6.85 -0.24
N ARG A 37 6.98 -7.78 -0.61
CA ARG A 37 7.31 -8.92 -1.49
C ARG A 37 6.25 -9.14 -2.56
N LEU A 38 6.61 -9.83 -3.63
CA LEU A 38 5.65 -10.25 -4.67
C LEU A 38 4.84 -11.47 -4.23
N ASN A 39 5.47 -12.39 -3.53
CA ASN A 39 4.85 -13.59 -2.97
C ASN A 39 5.65 -14.06 -1.74
N TYR A 40 5.21 -15.15 -1.10
CA TYR A 40 5.84 -15.68 0.13
C TYR A 40 7.27 -16.19 -0.06
N ARG A 41 7.65 -16.57 -1.28
CA ARG A 41 8.96 -17.18 -1.61
C ARG A 41 9.94 -16.20 -2.27
N ALA A 42 9.44 -15.13 -2.86
CA ALA A 42 10.27 -14.09 -3.48
C ALA A 42 11.10 -13.36 -2.41
N GLU A 43 12.26 -12.83 -2.79
CA GLU A 43 13.01 -11.91 -1.95
C GLU A 43 12.26 -10.57 -1.78
N PRO A 44 12.47 -9.86 -0.67
CA PRO A 44 11.96 -8.50 -0.50
C PRO A 44 12.51 -7.55 -1.55
N PHE A 45 11.63 -6.74 -2.14
CA PHE A 45 12.04 -5.65 -3.03
C PHE A 45 12.14 -4.30 -2.30
N ALA A 46 11.49 -4.16 -1.13
CA ALA A 46 11.56 -2.94 -0.32
C ALA A 46 11.25 -3.21 1.15
N CYS A 47 11.61 -2.26 2.01
CA CYS A 47 11.16 -2.18 3.40
C CYS A 47 10.42 -0.85 3.62
N VAL A 48 9.22 -0.91 4.20
CA VAL A 48 8.39 0.28 4.44
C VAL A 48 8.03 0.41 5.93
N ARG A 49 7.92 1.65 6.40
CA ARG A 49 7.44 1.97 7.75
C ARG A 49 6.00 2.45 7.68
N VAL A 50 5.13 1.87 8.49
CA VAL A 50 3.72 2.31 8.58
C VAL A 50 3.67 3.63 9.35
N THR A 51 3.21 4.69 8.70
CA THR A 51 3.12 6.03 9.31
C THR A 51 1.73 6.32 9.89
N ALA A 52 0.67 5.74 9.34
CA ALA A 52 -0.70 5.91 9.80
C ALA A 52 -1.55 4.67 9.49
N VAL A 53 -2.61 4.44 10.30
CA VAL A 53 -3.61 3.39 10.05
C VAL A 53 -4.99 3.93 10.39
N ARG A 54 -5.87 4.00 9.39
CA ARG A 54 -7.26 4.45 9.52
C ARG A 54 -8.22 3.44 8.89
N ARG A 55 -9.47 3.42 9.36
CA ARG A 55 -10.58 2.73 8.68
C ARG A 55 -11.32 3.75 7.84
N GLU A 56 -11.61 3.39 6.60
CA GLU A 56 -12.28 4.25 5.63
C GLU A 56 -13.35 3.42 4.91
N ARG A 57 -14.48 4.06 4.59
CA ARG A 57 -15.52 3.46 3.76
C ARG A 57 -15.20 3.71 2.28
N LEU A 58 -15.59 2.80 1.40
CA LEU A 58 -15.23 2.87 -0.04
C LEU A 58 -15.80 4.12 -0.73
N ASP A 59 -16.98 4.54 -0.32
CA ASP A 59 -17.67 5.76 -0.77
C ASP A 59 -16.95 7.06 -0.35
N ASN A 60 -16.01 6.99 0.60
CA ASN A 60 -15.24 8.14 1.07
C ASN A 60 -13.84 8.24 0.44
N ILE A 61 -13.49 7.36 -0.52
CA ILE A 61 -12.19 7.40 -1.18
C ILE A 61 -12.14 8.64 -2.09
N THR A 62 -11.14 9.49 -1.87
CA THR A 62 -10.93 10.69 -2.69
C THR A 62 -9.99 10.43 -3.87
N GLU A 63 -10.00 11.32 -4.86
CA GLU A 63 -9.02 11.32 -5.97
C GLU A 63 -7.57 11.48 -5.48
N GLU A 64 -7.37 12.21 -4.38
CA GLU A 64 -6.04 12.28 -3.77
C GLU A 64 -5.61 10.93 -3.20
N ASP A 65 -6.52 10.21 -2.56
CA ASP A 65 -6.21 8.87 -2.08
C ASP A 65 -5.91 7.89 -3.22
N ALA A 66 -6.59 8.01 -4.37
CA ALA A 66 -6.27 7.21 -5.57
C ALA A 66 -4.83 7.48 -6.03
N ARG A 67 -4.45 8.75 -6.11
CA ARG A 67 -3.08 9.18 -6.46
C ARG A 67 -2.04 8.66 -5.47
N ARG A 68 -2.30 8.74 -4.16
CA ARG A 68 -1.39 8.18 -3.13
C ARG A 68 -1.28 6.66 -3.21
N GLU A 69 -2.29 5.97 -3.74
CA GLU A 69 -2.22 4.55 -4.06
C GLU A 69 -1.51 4.24 -5.38
N GLY A 70 -1.08 5.25 -6.14
CA GLY A 70 -0.39 5.09 -7.42
C GLY A 70 -1.34 4.95 -8.62
N TYR A 71 -2.59 5.40 -8.51
CA TYR A 71 -3.58 5.40 -9.58
C TYR A 71 -4.00 6.82 -9.98
N PRO A 72 -4.38 7.06 -11.24
CA PRO A 72 -4.71 8.41 -11.69
C PRO A 72 -6.07 8.90 -11.18
N SER A 73 -7.04 8.01 -10.98
CA SER A 73 -8.39 8.36 -10.52
C SER A 73 -9.07 7.26 -9.71
N VAL A 74 -10.20 7.59 -9.07
CA VAL A 74 -11.08 6.61 -8.40
C VAL A 74 -11.91 5.75 -9.35
N ALA A 75 -12.13 6.21 -10.59
CA ALA A 75 -12.97 5.52 -11.57
C ALA A 75 -12.29 4.30 -12.22
N GLY A 76 -10.96 4.18 -12.09
CA GLY A 76 -10.16 3.08 -12.65
C GLY A 76 -9.76 3.32 -14.10
#